data_AF-A0A2P5GHD4-F1
#
_entry.id   AF-A0A2P5GHD4-F1
#
_cell.length_a   1.000
_cell.length_b   1.000
_cell.length_c   1.000
_cell.angle_alpha   90.00
_cell.angle_beta   90.00
_cell.angle_gamma   90.00
#
_symmetry.space_group_name_H-M   'P 1'
#
loop_
_entity.id
_entity.type
_entity.pdbx_description
1 polymer ?
#
loop_
_entity_poly.entity_id
_entity_poly.type
_entity_poly.pdbx_seq_one_letter_code
_entity_poly.pdbx_strand_id
1 'polypeptide(L)'
;MPVWTTLLTNREPGRYPPTSQEQEEILKLSVLGTWRYSKGIYTLHPALLHALTETTLSDALPVDVLLRLPEWCIYIRTPGMIMEGEALHGFWATINDNTSGNSNKRRLYLLINRESGVKMEYMPLKPGSISTLLNETFEHNAAACHIDAESVGQLKKSEPFMTFINGEIGNFSKLLSIMLYICSDEPEIDSEHRPGTYPERPKPVKKKGSGCFR
;
A
#
# COMPACT_ATOMS: atom_id res chain seq x y z
N MET A 1 3.74 -7.47 15.65
CA MET A 1 4.22 -6.09 15.63
C MET A 1 5.46 -6.05 14.76
N PRO A 2 5.47 -5.34 13.61
CA PRO A 2 6.74 -4.92 13.04
C PRO A 2 7.43 -4.06 14.10
N VAL A 3 8.74 -4.20 14.25
CA VAL A 3 9.57 -3.45 15.21
C VAL A 3 9.28 -1.94 15.19
N TRP A 4 8.85 -1.40 14.03
CA TRP A 4 8.45 0.00 13.84
C TRP A 4 7.26 0.46 14.66
N THR A 5 6.18 -0.34 14.77
CA THR A 5 5.00 0.08 15.55
C THR A 5 5.37 0.19 17.03
N THR A 6 6.14 -0.76 17.56
CA THR A 6 6.64 -0.70 18.94
C THR A 6 7.65 0.42 19.15
N LEU A 7 8.52 0.73 18.18
CA LEU A 7 9.47 1.84 18.28
C LEU A 7 8.79 3.21 18.22
N LEU A 8 7.78 3.38 17.36
CA LEU A 8 7.05 4.63 17.20
C LEU A 8 5.99 4.84 18.29
N THR A 9 5.55 3.75 18.93
CA THR A 9 4.61 3.79 20.06
C THR A 9 5.28 3.51 21.40
N ASN A 10 6.61 3.46 21.47
CA ASN A 10 7.35 3.05 22.67
C ASN A 10 6.87 3.91 23.84
N ARG A 11 6.11 3.24 24.72
CA ARG A 11 5.12 3.82 25.60
C ARG A 11 5.82 4.43 26.81
N GLU A 12 5.81 5.75 26.91
CA GLU A 12 5.86 6.36 28.23
C GLU A 12 4.59 5.95 29.01
N PRO A 13 4.71 5.49 30.27
CA PRO A 13 3.55 5.20 31.09
C PRO A 13 2.71 6.48 31.28
N GLY A 14 1.44 6.44 30.85
CA GLY A 14 0.47 7.54 31.02
C GLY A 14 0.01 8.23 29.72
N ARG A 15 0.53 7.86 28.55
CA ARG A 15 0.05 8.44 27.27
C ARG A 15 -1.27 7.81 26.83
N TYR A 16 -2.25 8.65 26.50
CA TYR A 16 -3.52 8.25 25.89
C TYR A 16 -3.30 7.46 24.59
N PRO A 17 -4.24 6.57 24.18
CA PRO A 17 -4.14 5.91 22.89
C PRO A 17 -4.02 6.97 21.77
N PRO A 18 -3.20 6.70 20.74
CA PRO A 18 -3.01 7.65 19.65
C PRO A 18 -4.36 7.93 18.96
N THR A 19 -4.58 9.20 18.65
CA THR A 19 -5.71 9.65 17.82
C THR A 19 -5.67 8.99 16.45
N SER A 20 -6.79 8.99 15.72
CA SER A 20 -6.85 8.42 14.36
C SER A 20 -5.80 9.05 13.43
N GLN A 21 -5.56 10.35 13.56
CA GLN A 21 -4.54 11.07 12.78
C GLN A 21 -3.12 10.60 13.16
N GLU A 22 -2.80 10.50 14.44
CA GLU A 22 -1.49 9.97 14.88
C GLU A 22 -1.28 8.52 14.43
N GLN A 23 -2.32 7.69 14.44
CA GLN A 23 -2.27 6.32 13.93
C GLN A 23 -1.95 6.28 12.43
N GLU A 24 -2.59 7.14 11.65
CA GLU A 24 -2.32 7.25 10.22
C GLU A 24 -0.85 7.64 9.95
N GLU A 25 -0.33 8.65 10.66
CA GLU A 25 1.06 9.08 10.52
C GLU A 25 2.06 7.98 10.93
N ILE A 26 1.77 7.22 11.99
CA ILE A 26 2.58 6.06 12.38
C ILE A 26 2.58 4.99 11.27
N LEU A 27 1.44 4.76 10.62
CA LEU A 27 1.35 3.83 9.49
C LEU A 27 2.16 4.33 8.29
N LYS A 28 2.08 5.64 7.95
CA LYS A 28 2.90 6.25 6.88
C LYS A 28 4.39 6.05 7.15
N LEU A 29 4.83 6.34 8.38
CA LEU A 29 6.21 6.13 8.80
C LEU A 29 6.63 4.65 8.76
N SER A 30 5.71 3.73 9.07
CA SER A 30 5.95 2.28 8.96
C SER A 30 6.22 1.85 7.50
N VAL A 31 5.46 2.37 6.54
CA VAL A 31 5.67 2.08 5.11
C VAL A 31 7.04 2.62 4.67
N LEU A 32 7.33 3.89 4.93
CA LEU A 32 8.61 4.52 4.57
C LEU A 32 9.80 3.87 5.29
N GLY A 33 9.62 3.49 6.55
CA GLY A 33 10.61 2.75 7.34
C GLY A 33 10.95 1.38 6.76
N THR A 34 9.95 0.69 6.20
CA THR A 34 10.14 -0.56 5.45
C THR A 34 10.84 -0.31 4.12
N TRP A 35 10.44 0.73 3.37
CA TRP A 35 11.08 1.07 2.09
C TRP A 35 12.55 1.44 2.22
N ARG A 36 12.95 2.08 3.33
CA ARG A 36 14.34 2.52 3.57
C ARG A 36 15.39 1.42 3.41
N TYR A 37 15.01 0.14 3.62
CA TYR A 37 15.94 -0.98 3.55
C TYR A 37 16.42 -1.30 2.14
N SER A 38 15.58 -1.10 1.13
CA SER A 38 15.89 -1.46 -0.25
C SER A 38 15.88 -0.26 -1.18
N LYS A 39 15.02 0.73 -0.89
CA LYS A 39 14.83 1.96 -1.69
C LYS A 39 14.52 1.67 -3.16
N GLY A 40 13.93 0.51 -3.46
CA GLY A 40 13.57 0.11 -4.82
C GLY A 40 12.60 1.11 -5.44
N ILE A 41 12.97 1.64 -6.60
CA ILE A 41 12.16 2.54 -7.42
C ILE A 41 11.95 1.85 -8.77
N TYR A 42 10.70 1.58 -9.10
CA TYR A 42 10.29 0.86 -10.30
C TYR A 42 9.71 1.87 -11.28
N THR A 43 10.32 1.96 -12.46
CA THR A 43 9.86 2.82 -13.56
C THR A 43 9.46 1.92 -14.72
N LEU A 44 8.21 2.00 -15.14
CA LEU A 44 7.73 1.26 -16.30
C LEU A 44 7.98 2.06 -17.57
N HIS A 45 8.21 1.36 -18.68
CA HIS A 45 8.20 1.98 -19.99
C HIS A 45 6.83 2.67 -20.22
N PRO A 46 6.77 3.90 -20.77
CA PRO A 46 5.51 4.65 -20.89
C PRO A 46 4.39 3.89 -21.62
N ALA A 47 4.73 3.16 -22.70
CA ALA A 47 3.75 2.36 -23.44
C ALA A 47 3.17 1.20 -22.60
N LEU A 48 4.00 0.58 -21.76
CA LEU A 48 3.56 -0.49 -20.87
C LEU A 48 2.67 0.07 -19.75
N LEU A 49 3.08 1.19 -19.14
CA LEU A 49 2.26 1.88 -18.14
C LEU A 49 0.87 2.20 -18.70
N HIS A 50 0.81 2.78 -19.90
CA HIS A 50 -0.44 3.08 -20.59
C HIS A 50 -1.29 1.82 -20.77
N ALA A 51 -0.72 0.76 -21.38
CA ALA A 51 -1.42 -0.50 -21.62
C ALA A 51 -1.99 -1.12 -20.33
N LEU A 52 -1.22 -1.10 -19.23
CA LEU A 52 -1.66 -1.64 -17.93
C LEU A 52 -2.80 -0.81 -17.32
N THR A 53 -2.81 0.51 -17.54
CA THR A 53 -3.84 1.40 -16.96
C THR A 53 -5.12 1.50 -17.78
N GLU A 54 -5.09 1.15 -19.07
CA GLU A 54 -6.27 1.05 -19.93
C GLU A 54 -6.96 -0.32 -19.84
N THR A 55 -6.19 -1.37 -19.54
CA THR A 55 -6.74 -2.72 -19.41
C THR A 55 -7.62 -2.82 -18.17
N THR A 56 -8.86 -3.27 -18.36
CA THR A 56 -9.76 -3.55 -17.23
C THR A 56 -9.24 -4.75 -16.44
N LEU A 57 -8.84 -4.52 -15.20
CA LEU A 57 -8.45 -5.58 -14.29
C LEU A 57 -9.67 -6.44 -13.94
N SER A 58 -9.49 -7.77 -13.85
CA SER A 58 -10.51 -8.65 -13.30
C SER A 58 -10.91 -8.19 -11.89
N ASP A 59 -12.19 -8.24 -11.56
CA ASP A 59 -12.66 -7.80 -10.24
C ASP A 59 -12.13 -8.72 -9.12
N ALA A 60 -11.66 -9.93 -9.42
CA ALA A 60 -11.05 -10.82 -8.44
C ALA A 60 -9.60 -10.41 -8.11
N LEU A 61 -9.31 -10.20 -6.83
CA LEU A 61 -7.95 -9.85 -6.36
C LEU A 61 -7.03 -11.10 -6.36
N PRO A 62 -5.97 -11.15 -7.18
CA PRO A 62 -5.05 -12.29 -7.21
C PRO A 62 -4.01 -12.18 -6.08
N VAL A 63 -4.44 -12.52 -4.87
CA VAL A 63 -3.66 -12.41 -3.63
C VAL A 63 -2.29 -13.07 -3.73
N ASP A 64 -2.21 -14.27 -4.28
CA ASP A 64 -0.95 -15.03 -4.36
C ASP A 64 0.09 -14.32 -5.21
N VAL A 65 -0.34 -13.63 -6.26
CA VAL A 65 0.54 -12.82 -7.11
C VAL A 65 1.10 -11.65 -6.30
N LEU A 66 0.25 -10.90 -5.60
CA LEU A 66 0.69 -9.76 -4.78
C LEU A 66 1.65 -10.15 -3.65
N LEU A 67 1.53 -11.36 -3.09
CA LEU A 67 2.46 -11.86 -2.07
C LEU A 67 3.90 -12.04 -2.57
N ARG A 68 4.10 -12.04 -3.89
CA ARG A 68 5.40 -12.13 -4.56
C ARG A 68 6.07 -10.78 -4.82
N LEU A 69 5.62 -9.71 -4.15
CA LEU A 69 6.33 -8.43 -4.16
C LEU A 69 7.86 -8.64 -4.05
N PRO A 70 8.65 -8.06 -4.99
CA PRO A 70 10.09 -8.34 -5.13
C PRO A 70 10.88 -7.88 -3.90
N GLU A 71 10.43 -6.80 -3.27
CA GLU A 71 10.98 -6.25 -2.04
C GLU A 71 9.87 -6.08 -0.98
N TRP A 72 10.25 -5.88 0.29
CA TRP A 72 9.27 -5.68 1.36
C TRP A 72 8.43 -4.42 1.18
N CYS A 73 8.99 -3.40 0.55
CA CYS A 73 8.27 -2.22 0.10
C CYS A 73 8.97 -1.66 -1.14
N ILE A 74 8.17 -1.27 -2.12
CA ILE A 74 8.64 -0.70 -3.40
C ILE A 74 7.99 0.66 -3.63
N TYR A 75 8.67 1.56 -4.32
CA TYR A 75 8.06 2.77 -4.87
C TYR A 75 7.91 2.61 -6.38
N ILE A 76 6.71 2.85 -6.91
CA ILE A 76 6.43 2.74 -8.35
C ILE A 76 6.16 4.14 -8.88
N ARG A 77 6.90 4.54 -9.93
CA ARG A 77 6.69 5.82 -10.62
C ARG A 77 5.56 5.70 -11.64
N THR A 78 4.73 6.75 -11.71
CA THR A 78 3.55 6.79 -12.58
C THR A 78 3.51 8.08 -13.42
N PRO A 79 4.54 8.37 -14.23
CA PRO A 79 4.60 9.62 -14.98
C PRO A 79 3.38 9.79 -15.89
N GLY A 80 2.78 10.98 -15.85
CA GLY A 80 1.61 11.33 -16.67
C GLY A 80 0.27 10.77 -16.17
N MET A 81 0.24 9.96 -15.10
CA MET A 81 -1.01 9.55 -14.50
C MET A 81 -1.64 10.68 -13.67
N ILE A 82 -2.97 10.77 -13.76
CA ILE A 82 -3.79 11.68 -12.97
C ILE A 82 -4.72 10.85 -12.08
N MET A 83 -4.82 11.23 -10.81
CA MET A 83 -5.70 10.58 -9.83
C MET A 83 -6.40 11.67 -9.02
N GLU A 84 -7.74 11.60 -8.92
CA GLU A 84 -8.56 12.61 -8.24
C GLU A 84 -8.32 14.05 -8.73
N GLY A 85 -8.00 14.21 -10.02
CA GLY A 85 -7.73 15.52 -10.64
C GLY A 85 -6.30 16.06 -10.44
N GLU A 86 -5.43 15.32 -9.76
CA GLU A 86 -4.06 15.73 -9.46
C GLU A 86 -3.03 14.83 -10.14
N ALA A 87 -1.83 15.36 -10.37
CA ALA A 87 -0.70 14.57 -10.84
C ALA A 87 -0.33 13.49 -9.81
N LEU A 88 -0.28 12.24 -10.24
CA LEU A 88 0.19 11.11 -9.46
C LEU A 88 1.67 10.86 -9.77
N HIS A 89 2.57 11.23 -8.86
CA HIS A 89 4.01 11.01 -9.04
C HIS A 89 4.38 9.52 -8.93
N GLY A 90 3.68 8.80 -8.06
CA GLY A 90 3.87 7.38 -7.82
C GLY A 90 3.20 6.94 -6.53
N PHE A 91 3.53 5.74 -6.07
CA PHE A 91 3.04 5.24 -4.80
C PHE A 91 4.00 4.21 -4.19
N TRP A 92 4.06 4.15 -2.86
CA TRP A 92 4.70 3.03 -2.17
C TRP A 92 3.69 1.91 -1.96
N ALA A 93 4.15 0.68 -2.12
CA ALA A 93 3.37 -0.51 -1.85
C ALA A 93 4.11 -1.43 -0.88
N THR A 94 3.40 -1.92 0.15
CA THR A 94 3.93 -2.92 1.09
C THR A 94 2.81 -3.82 1.59
N ILE A 95 3.15 -5.08 1.90
CA ILE A 95 2.22 -6.01 2.55
C ILE A 95 2.69 -6.22 3.98
N ASN A 96 1.79 -6.01 4.93
CA ASN A 96 2.09 -6.14 6.35
C ASN A 96 0.98 -6.87 7.10
N ASP A 97 1.34 -7.54 8.20
CA ASP A 97 0.37 -8.21 9.06
C ASP A 97 -0.27 -7.20 10.00
N ASN A 98 -1.61 -7.14 10.03
CA ASN A 98 -2.28 -6.39 11.09
C ASN A 98 -2.16 -7.16 12.41
N THR A 99 -1.25 -6.76 13.31
CA THR A 99 -1.05 -7.48 14.57
C THR A 99 -1.95 -7.05 15.74
N SER A 100 -3.06 -6.35 15.47
CA SER A 100 -4.10 -6.14 16.50
C SER A 100 -5.09 -7.31 16.50
N GLY A 101 -4.83 -8.33 17.31
CA GLY A 101 -5.76 -9.45 17.56
C GLY A 101 -5.45 -10.73 16.77
N ASN A 102 -6.02 -11.83 17.27
CA ASN A 102 -5.65 -13.23 16.99
C ASN A 102 -6.04 -13.74 15.58
N SER A 103 -5.85 -12.93 14.54
CA SER A 103 -6.12 -13.32 13.16
C SER A 103 -5.01 -12.86 12.23
N ASN A 104 -4.44 -13.81 11.50
CA ASN A 104 -3.45 -13.66 10.44
C ASN A 104 -4.03 -12.85 9.24
N LYS A 105 -4.28 -11.56 9.43
CA LYS A 105 -4.91 -10.68 8.43
C LYS A 105 -3.85 -9.77 7.82
N ARG A 106 -3.22 -10.26 6.76
CA ARG A 106 -2.37 -9.44 5.88
C ARG A 106 -3.18 -8.30 5.28
N ARG A 107 -2.54 -7.16 5.14
CA ARG A 107 -3.09 -5.99 4.45
C ARG A 107 -2.09 -5.49 3.42
N LEU A 108 -2.62 -5.06 2.29
CA LEU A 108 -1.90 -4.24 1.34
C LEU A 108 -2.01 -2.79 1.81
N TYR A 109 -0.87 -2.12 1.96
CA TYR A 109 -0.77 -0.70 2.25
C TYR A 109 -0.23 0.01 1.01
N LEU A 110 -0.93 1.06 0.60
CA LEU A 110 -0.56 1.96 -0.48
C LEU A 110 -0.38 3.36 0.08
N LEU A 111 0.79 3.94 -0.15
CA LEU A 111 1.08 5.32 0.20
C LEU A 111 1.16 6.12 -1.11
N ILE A 112 0.09 6.82 -1.46
CA ILE A 112 -0.13 7.46 -2.75
C ILE A 112 0.53 8.84 -2.73
N ASN A 113 1.50 9.08 -3.61
CA ASN A 113 2.27 10.32 -3.71
C ASN A 113 1.69 11.21 -4.81
N ARG A 114 0.90 12.21 -4.42
CA ARG A 114 0.26 13.18 -5.31
C ARG A 114 0.86 14.56 -5.13
N GLU A 115 0.51 15.48 -6.01
CA GLU A 115 0.90 16.89 -5.90
C GLU A 115 0.47 17.54 -4.57
N SER A 116 -0.73 17.23 -4.08
CA SER A 116 -1.22 17.73 -2.77
C SER A 116 -0.54 17.10 -1.55
N GLY A 117 0.28 16.06 -1.75
CA GLY A 117 0.94 15.31 -0.69
C GLY A 117 0.58 13.83 -0.71
N VAL A 118 0.68 13.21 0.46
CA VAL A 118 0.71 11.76 0.58
C VAL A 118 -0.56 11.22 1.26
N LYS A 119 -1.36 10.44 0.52
CA LYS A 119 -2.58 9.77 1.00
C LYS A 119 -2.26 8.32 1.39
N MET A 120 -2.69 7.88 2.57
CA MET A 120 -2.59 6.48 2.97
C MET A 120 -3.87 5.74 2.59
N GLU A 121 -3.70 4.58 1.96
CA GLU A 121 -4.76 3.65 1.65
C GLU A 121 -4.36 2.24 2.08
N TYR A 122 -5.33 1.44 2.52
CA TYR A 122 -5.07 0.05 2.84
C TYR A 122 -6.30 -0.83 2.66
N MET A 123 -6.07 -2.09 2.31
CA MET A 123 -7.14 -3.06 2.14
C MET A 123 -6.76 -4.44 2.68
N PRO A 124 -7.74 -5.23 3.16
CA PRO A 124 -7.51 -6.62 3.49
C PRO A 124 -6.95 -7.38 2.29
N LEU A 125 -5.87 -8.12 2.49
CA LEU A 125 -5.30 -8.99 1.46
C LEU A 125 -5.91 -10.39 1.62
N LYS A 126 -7.11 -10.58 1.04
CA LYS A 126 -7.85 -11.85 1.05
C LYS A 126 -8.57 -12.05 -0.28
N PRO A 127 -8.90 -13.30 -0.66
CA PRO A 127 -9.72 -13.55 -1.84
C PRO A 127 -11.05 -12.81 -1.75
N GLY A 128 -11.46 -12.19 -2.86
CA GLY A 128 -12.67 -11.38 -2.92
C GLY A 128 -12.62 -10.40 -4.09
N SER A 129 -13.73 -9.72 -4.34
CA SER A 129 -13.75 -8.67 -5.35
C SER A 129 -13.09 -7.38 -4.82
N ILE A 130 -12.44 -6.62 -5.70
CA ILE A 130 -11.83 -5.32 -5.33
C ILE A 130 -12.91 -4.40 -4.75
N SER A 131 -14.08 -4.37 -5.39
CA SER A 131 -15.27 -3.63 -4.93
C SER A 131 -15.68 -3.99 -3.50
N THR A 132 -15.75 -5.29 -3.17
CA THR A 132 -16.12 -5.76 -1.82
C THR A 132 -15.06 -5.35 -0.81
N LEU A 133 -13.78 -5.51 -1.13
CA LEU A 133 -12.68 -5.21 -0.22
C LEU A 133 -12.56 -3.71 0.08
N LEU A 134 -12.75 -2.84 -0.93
CA LEU A 134 -12.81 -1.40 -0.74
C LEU A 134 -14.02 -0.99 0.10
N ASN A 135 -15.17 -1.61 -0.14
CA ASN A 135 -16.38 -1.37 0.65
C ASN A 135 -16.18 -1.77 2.12
N GLU A 136 -15.51 -2.89 2.40
CA GLU A 136 -15.14 -3.30 3.76
C GLU A 136 -14.18 -2.30 4.43
N THR A 137 -13.17 -1.79 3.71
CA THR A 137 -12.28 -0.74 4.22
C THR A 137 -13.08 0.52 4.56
N PHE A 138 -14.00 0.94 3.68
CA PHE A 138 -14.87 2.09 3.93
C PHE A 138 -15.72 1.90 5.19
N GLU A 139 -16.40 0.75 5.34
CA GLU A 139 -17.19 0.44 6.55
C GLU A 139 -16.32 0.45 7.81
N HIS A 140 -15.10 -0.08 7.73
CA HIS A 140 -14.18 -0.09 8.86
C HIS A 140 -13.76 1.34 9.28
N ASN A 141 -13.45 2.19 8.31
CA ASN A 141 -13.09 3.59 8.55
C ASN A 141 -14.29 4.37 9.10
N ALA A 142 -15.49 4.17 8.55
CA ALA A 142 -16.71 4.80 9.03
C ALA A 142 -17.00 4.43 10.51
N ALA A 143 -16.85 3.16 10.86
CA ALA A 143 -16.99 2.69 12.23
C ALA A 143 -15.95 3.31 13.18
N ALA A 144 -14.69 3.47 12.73
CA ALA A 144 -13.64 4.16 13.48
C ALA A 144 -13.95 5.66 13.70
N CYS A 145 -14.72 6.26 12.80
CA CYS A 145 -15.25 7.62 12.92
C CYS A 145 -16.58 7.70 13.69
N HIS A 146 -17.05 6.61 14.30
CA HIS A 146 -18.33 6.53 15.00
C HIS A 146 -19.56 6.86 14.15
N ILE A 147 -19.47 6.66 12.83
CA ILE A 147 -20.63 6.75 11.94
C ILE A 147 -21.43 5.45 12.09
N ASP A 148 -22.73 5.57 12.35
CA ASP A 148 -23.59 4.40 12.54
C ASP A 148 -23.91 3.67 11.23
N ALA A 149 -24.28 2.40 11.35
CA ALA A 149 -24.54 1.53 10.20
C ALA A 149 -25.72 1.98 9.33
N GLU A 150 -26.71 2.67 9.91
CA GLU A 150 -27.85 3.20 9.16
C GLU A 150 -27.40 4.35 8.26
N SER A 151 -26.66 5.32 8.82
CA SER A 151 -26.05 6.43 8.09
C SER A 151 -25.15 5.93 6.96
N VAL A 152 -24.31 4.92 7.23
CA VAL A 152 -23.50 4.25 6.19
C VAL A 152 -24.39 3.64 5.11
N GLY A 153 -25.46 2.95 5.49
CA GLY A 153 -26.42 2.35 4.56
C GLY A 153 -27.17 3.38 3.70
N GLN A 154 -27.45 4.56 4.24
CA GLN A 154 -28.05 5.67 3.49
C GLN A 154 -27.06 6.29 2.50
N LEU A 155 -25.81 6.54 2.93
CA LEU A 155 -24.75 7.05 2.06
C LEU A 155 -24.53 6.16 0.84
N LYS A 156 -24.52 4.84 1.04
CA LYS A 156 -24.35 3.83 -0.03
C LYS A 156 -25.44 3.84 -1.08
N LYS A 157 -26.61 4.39 -0.78
CA LYS A 157 -27.73 4.50 -1.74
C LYS A 157 -27.66 5.80 -2.55
N SER A 158 -26.76 6.71 -2.21
CA SER A 158 -26.66 8.00 -2.89
C SER A 158 -25.81 7.89 -4.16
N GLU A 159 -26.31 8.47 -5.25
CA GLU A 159 -25.59 8.56 -6.53
C GLU A 159 -24.19 9.22 -6.41
N PRO A 160 -24.01 10.31 -5.65
CA PRO A 160 -22.69 10.89 -5.46
C PRO A 160 -21.69 9.91 -4.82
N PHE A 161 -22.14 9.12 -3.85
CA PHE A 161 -21.29 8.12 -3.21
C PHE A 161 -20.93 6.98 -4.17
N MET A 162 -21.89 6.48 -4.95
CA MET A 162 -21.62 5.42 -5.93
C MET A 162 -20.65 5.89 -7.01
N THR A 163 -20.78 7.14 -7.46
CA THR A 163 -19.83 7.76 -8.40
C THR A 163 -18.42 7.85 -7.79
N PHE A 164 -18.33 8.27 -6.53
CA PHE A 164 -17.06 8.33 -5.80
C PHE A 164 -16.41 6.93 -5.67
N ILE A 165 -17.16 5.93 -5.21
CA ILE A 165 -16.65 4.55 -5.06
C ILE A 165 -16.22 3.95 -6.38
N ASN A 166 -16.97 4.17 -7.48
CA ASN A 166 -16.58 3.69 -8.80
C ASN A 166 -15.28 4.36 -9.29
N GLY A 167 -15.10 5.65 -9.00
CA GLY A 167 -13.84 6.35 -9.24
C GLY A 167 -12.68 5.72 -8.47
N GLU A 168 -12.87 5.43 -7.19
CA GLU A 168 -11.86 4.75 -6.36
C GLU A 168 -11.56 3.34 -6.86
N ILE A 169 -12.56 2.54 -7.21
CA ILE A 169 -12.35 1.22 -7.82
C ILE A 169 -11.48 1.35 -9.07
N GLY A 170 -11.80 2.28 -9.98
CA GLY A 170 -11.00 2.52 -11.18
C GLY A 170 -9.56 2.94 -10.88
N ASN A 171 -9.36 3.81 -9.90
CA ASN A 171 -8.04 4.23 -9.44
C ASN A 171 -7.23 3.04 -8.88
N PHE A 172 -7.81 2.26 -7.96
CA PHE A 172 -7.16 1.10 -7.37
C PHE A 172 -6.87 0.01 -8.40
N SER A 173 -7.79 -0.26 -9.32
CA SER A 173 -7.58 -1.25 -10.38
C SER A 173 -6.35 -0.92 -11.24
N LYS A 174 -6.10 0.37 -11.53
CA LYS A 174 -4.89 0.81 -12.25
C LYS A 174 -3.62 0.54 -11.44
N LEU A 175 -3.61 0.90 -10.15
CA LEU A 175 -2.45 0.67 -9.28
C LEU A 175 -2.17 -0.83 -9.13
N LEU A 176 -3.22 -1.63 -8.94
CA LEU A 176 -3.13 -3.08 -8.83
C LEU A 176 -2.63 -3.71 -10.13
N SER A 177 -3.12 -3.29 -11.30
CA SER A 177 -2.63 -3.78 -12.60
C SER A 177 -1.11 -3.63 -12.73
N ILE A 178 -0.57 -2.47 -12.35
CA ILE A 178 0.88 -2.21 -12.35
C ILE A 178 1.61 -3.12 -11.35
N MET A 179 1.07 -3.26 -10.14
CA MET A 179 1.66 -4.15 -9.13
C MET A 179 1.66 -5.61 -9.57
N LEU A 180 0.60 -6.07 -10.21
CA LEU A 180 0.46 -7.45 -10.68
C LEU A 180 1.44 -7.77 -11.80
N TYR A 181 1.69 -6.81 -12.70
CA TYR A 181 2.76 -6.93 -13.66
C TYR A 181 4.11 -7.13 -12.94
N ILE A 182 4.47 -6.25 -12.00
CA ILE A 182 5.73 -6.33 -11.24
C ILE A 182 5.85 -7.64 -10.44
N CYS A 183 4.74 -8.21 -9.99
CA CYS A 183 4.71 -9.44 -9.19
C CYS A 183 4.43 -10.71 -10.03
N SER A 184 4.40 -10.60 -11.35
CA SER A 184 4.24 -11.74 -12.26
C SER A 184 5.47 -12.66 -12.23
N ASP A 185 5.40 -13.81 -12.89
CA ASP A 185 6.47 -14.83 -12.81
C ASP A 185 7.72 -14.44 -13.61
N GLU A 186 7.57 -13.70 -14.71
CA GLU A 186 8.67 -13.24 -15.57
C GLU A 186 8.49 -11.77 -15.98
N PRO A 187 8.50 -10.80 -15.04
CA PRO A 187 8.40 -9.42 -15.42
C PRO A 187 9.73 -8.97 -16.02
N GLU A 188 9.67 -8.22 -17.12
CA GLU A 188 10.86 -7.63 -17.75
C GLU A 188 11.37 -6.46 -16.89
N ILE A 189 12.12 -6.81 -15.84
CA ILE A 189 12.71 -5.86 -14.90
C ILE A 189 14.22 -5.94 -15.01
N ASP A 190 14.84 -4.82 -15.34
CA ASP A 190 16.29 -4.66 -15.31
C ASP A 190 16.70 -3.63 -14.27
N SER A 191 17.76 -3.93 -13.52
CA SER A 191 18.31 -2.99 -12.54
C SER A 191 19.31 -2.05 -13.21
N GLU A 192 19.01 -0.75 -13.24
CA GLU A 192 19.97 0.25 -13.75
C GLU A 192 21.34 0.19 -13.05
N HIS A 193 21.35 -0.17 -11.76
CA HIS A 193 22.57 -0.25 -10.97
C HIS A 193 23.33 -1.57 -11.17
N ARG A 194 22.63 -2.62 -11.62
CA ARG A 194 23.17 -3.97 -11.83
C ARG A 194 22.45 -4.64 -13.01
N PRO A 195 22.77 -4.26 -14.25
CA PRO A 195 22.10 -4.79 -15.42
C PRO A 195 22.14 -6.33 -15.46
N GLY A 196 21.02 -6.95 -15.83
CA GLY A 196 20.82 -8.40 -15.84
C GLY A 196 20.56 -9.04 -14.47
N THR A 197 20.30 -8.24 -13.43
CA THR A 197 19.94 -8.77 -12.10
C THR A 197 18.52 -8.40 -11.71
N TYR A 198 17.85 -9.32 -11.00
CA TYR A 198 16.52 -9.12 -10.46
C TYR A 198 16.58 -8.56 -9.04
N PRO A 199 15.71 -7.61 -8.65
CA PRO A 199 15.66 -7.12 -7.28
C PRO A 199 15.29 -8.23 -6.29
N GLU A 200 16.02 -8.30 -5.17
CA GLU A 200 15.77 -9.27 -4.10
C GLU A 200 15.50 -8.56 -2.77
N ARG A 201 14.72 -9.22 -1.91
CA ARG A 201 14.52 -8.79 -0.52
C ARG A 201 15.87 -8.65 0.18
N PRO A 202 16.15 -7.51 0.85
CA PRO A 202 17.40 -7.31 1.56
C PRO A 202 17.65 -8.42 2.59
N LYS A 203 18.83 -9.05 2.50
CA LYS A 203 19.26 -10.06 3.49
C LYS A 203 19.95 -9.37 4.66
N PRO A 204 19.73 -9.78 5.92
CA PRO A 204 20.43 -9.22 7.06
C PRO A 204 21.95 -9.36 6.89
N VAL A 205 22.66 -8.23 6.84
CA VAL A 205 24.14 -8.24 6.77
C VAL A 205 24.68 -8.11 8.19
N LYS A 206 25.43 -9.12 8.66
CA LYS A 206 26.17 -9.02 9.92
C LYS A 206 27.22 -7.89 9.78
N LYS A 207 27.04 -6.78 10.48
CA LYS A 207 28.12 -5.81 10.64
C LYS A 207 29.16 -6.41 11.60
N LYS A 208 30.44 -6.40 11.22
CA LYS A 208 31.54 -6.69 12.17
C LYS A 208 31.39 -5.69 13.33
N GLY A 209 31.27 -6.20 14.55
CA GLY A 209 31.22 -5.39 15.75
C GLY A 209 32.51 -4.58 15.87
N SER A 210 32.44 -3.28 15.63
CA SER A 210 33.44 -2.33 16.11
C SER A 210 33.45 -2.42 17.64
N GLY A 211 34.64 -2.72 18.16
CA GLY A 211 34.88 -3.18 19.53
C GLY A 211 34.27 -2.29 20.61
N CYS A 212 33.91 -2.98 21.70
CA CYS A 212 33.66 -2.42 23.01
C CYS A 212 34.79 -1.45 23.37
N PHE A 213 34.50 -0.15 23.47
CA PHE A 213 35.37 0.77 24.19
C PHE A 213 35.27 0.38 25.67
N ARG A 214 36.38 -0.16 26.20
CA ARG A 214 36.62 -0.34 27.62
C ARG A 214 36.92 0.99 28.28
#